data_AF-A0A9D7E8E2-F1
#
_entry.id   AF-A0A9D7E8E2-F1
#
_cell.length_a   1.000
_cell.length_b   1.000
_cell.length_c   1.000
_cell.angle_alpha   90.00
_cell.angle_beta   90.00
_cell.angle_gamma   90.00
#
_symmetry.space_group_name_H-M   'P 1'
#
loop_
_entity.id
_entity.type
_entity.pdbx_description
1 polymer ?
#
loop_
_entity_poly.entity_id
_entity_poly.type
_entity_poly.pdbx_seq_one_letter_code
_entity_poly.pdbx_strand_id
1 'polypeptide(L)' 'MLISGHSLRLAPEEIEQHRGVGLNVEHVRSRDQYARAVEVWALCLAEVRPDILDKFVEDLAQAVARRSTTQYR' A
#
# COMPACT_ATOMS: atom_id res chain seq x y z
N MET A 1 8.73 7.30 -2.43
CA MET A 1 7.47 7.88 -2.95
C MET A 1 7.50 9.34 -2.60
N LEU A 2 7.33 10.21 -3.57
CA LEU A 2 7.28 11.66 -3.34
C LEU A 2 5.84 12.14 -3.45
N ILE A 3 5.37 12.82 -2.41
CA ILE A 3 4.04 13.44 -2.37
C ILE A 3 4.24 14.96 -2.32
N SER A 4 3.59 15.67 -3.24
CA SER A 4 3.56 17.13 -3.26
C SER A 4 2.13 17.60 -3.55
N GLY A 5 1.44 18.09 -2.51
CA GLY A 5 0.01 18.37 -2.56
C GLY A 5 -0.78 17.12 -2.96
N HIS A 6 -1.53 17.21 -4.06
CA HIS A 6 -2.29 16.10 -4.64
C HIS A 6 -1.46 15.22 -5.59
N SER A 7 -0.27 15.66 -5.98
CA SER A 7 0.58 14.92 -6.91
C SER A 7 1.39 13.85 -6.18
N LEU A 8 1.52 12.70 -6.83
CA LEU A 8 2.27 11.55 -6.35
C LEU A 8 3.22 11.09 -7.45
N ARG A 9 4.49 10.92 -7.12
CA ARG A 9 5.50 10.35 -8.02
C ARG A 9 6.15 9.14 -7.35
N LEU A 10 6.15 8.03 -8.08
CA LEU A 10 6.82 6.80 -7.70
C LEU A 10 8.11 6.68 -8.52
N ALA A 11 9.20 6.30 -7.86
CA ALA A 11 10.42 5.93 -8.58
C ALA A 11 10.23 4.58 -9.29
N PRO A 12 11.00 4.28 -10.35
CA PRO A 12 10.90 3.02 -11.06
C PRO A 12 11.06 1.79 -10.16
N GLU A 13 11.98 1.81 -9.18
CA GLU A 13 12.12 0.71 -8.23
C GLU A 13 10.87 0.49 -7.38
N GLU A 14 10.15 1.57 -7.05
CA GLU A 14 8.92 1.48 -6.26
C GLU A 14 7.80 0.86 -7.09
N ILE A 15 7.69 1.24 -8.36
CA ILE A 15 6.70 0.64 -9.28
C ILE A 15 6.93 -0.87 -9.39
N GLU A 16 8.18 -1.30 -9.52
CA GLU A 16 8.52 -2.72 -9.62
C GLU A 16 8.23 -3.49 -8.32
N GLN A 17 8.48 -2.88 -7.16
CA GLN A 17 8.11 -3.48 -5.87
C GLN A 17 6.60 -3.73 -5.75
N HIS A 18 5.77 -2.77 -6.17
CA HIS A 18 4.31 -2.93 -6.16
C HIS A 18 3.85 -3.99 -7.18
N ARG A 19 4.48 -4.03 -8.36
CA ARG A 19 4.21 -5.07 -9.37
C ARG A 19 4.50 -6.47 -8.84
N GLY A 20 5.54 -6.64 -8.02
CA GLY A 20 5.88 -7.91 -7.38
C GLY A 20 4.77 -8.50 -6.50
N VAL A 21 3.86 -7.66 -5.98
CA VAL A 21 2.68 -8.08 -5.21
C VAL A 21 1.36 -7.98 -6.00
N GLY A 22 1.46 -7.76 -7.32
CA GLY A 22 0.31 -7.64 -8.22
C GLY A 22 -0.42 -6.29 -8.15
N LEU A 23 0.13 -5.29 -7.48
CA LEU A 23 -0.45 -3.95 -7.40
C LEU A 23 0.09 -3.08 -8.56
N ASN A 24 -0.76 -2.78 -9.53
CA ASN A 24 -0.38 -1.94 -10.68
C ASN A 24 -0.50 -0.44 -10.36
N VAL A 25 0.63 0.26 -10.32
CA VAL A 25 0.72 1.71 -10.03
C VAL A 25 1.41 2.50 -11.13
N GLU A 26 1.65 1.92 -12.30
CA GLU A 26 2.43 2.52 -13.40
C GLU A 26 1.84 3.84 -13.94
N HIS A 27 0.52 4.01 -13.80
CA HIS A 27 -0.19 5.20 -14.25
C HIS A 27 -0.70 6.09 -13.11
N VAL A 28 -0.34 5.77 -11.86
CA VAL A 28 -0.78 6.52 -10.69
C VAL A 28 0.02 7.80 -10.56
N ARG A 29 -0.67 8.94 -10.61
CA ARG A 29 -0.07 10.29 -10.53
C ARG A 29 -0.61 11.13 -9.38
N SER A 30 -1.59 10.62 -8.64
CA SER A 30 -2.16 11.29 -7.47
C SER A 30 -2.36 10.34 -6.29
N ARG A 31 -2.49 10.93 -5.10
CA ARG A 31 -2.79 10.18 -3.87
C ARG A 31 -4.12 9.44 -3.96
N ASP A 32 -5.13 10.05 -4.57
CA ASP A 32 -6.46 9.44 -4.69
C ASP A 32 -6.45 8.26 -5.65
N GLN A 33 -5.72 8.39 -6.78
CA GLN A 33 -5.51 7.27 -7.70
C GLN A 33 -4.76 6.12 -7.03
N TYR A 34 -3.77 6.43 -6.21
CA TYR A 34 -3.04 5.42 -5.44
C TYR A 34 -3.97 4.70 -4.46
N ALA A 35 -4.74 5.45 -3.67
CA ALA A 35 -5.70 4.88 -2.73
C ALA A 35 -6.72 3.98 -3.44
N ARG A 36 -7.22 4.39 -4.60
CA ARG A 36 -8.15 3.59 -5.40
C ARG A 36 -7.52 2.31 -5.94
N ALA A 37 -6.27 2.38 -6.41
CA ALA A 37 -5.55 1.20 -6.89
C ALA A 37 -5.34 0.17 -5.76
N VAL A 38 -4.98 0.64 -4.56
CA VAL A 38 -4.83 -0.21 -3.36
C VAL A 38 -6.17 -0.83 -2.96
N GLU A 39 -7.26 -0.05 -2.97
CA GLU A 39 -8.60 -0.53 -2.63
C GLU A 39 -9.03 -1.67 -3.55
N VAL A 40 -8.90 -1.49 -4.88
CA VAL A 40 -9.25 -2.52 -5.87
C VAL A 40 -8.38 -3.77 -5.69
N TRP A 41 -7.07 -3.60 -5.47
CA TRP A 41 -6.16 -4.71 -5.22
C TRP A 41 -6.52 -5.48 -3.95
N ALA A 42 -6.84 -4.80 -2.86
CA ALA A 42 -7.23 -5.43 -1.60
C ALA A 42 -8.57 -6.19 -1.72
N LEU A 43 -9.54 -5.63 -2.45
CA LEU A 43 -10.81 -6.32 -2.74
C LEU A 43 -10.59 -7.60 -3.55
N CYS A 44 -9.78 -7.53 -4.60
CA CYS A 44 -9.43 -8.71 -5.39
C CYS A 44 -8.71 -9.77 -4.54
N LEU A 45 -7.79 -9.34 -3.66
CA LEU A 45 -7.10 -10.24 -2.74
C LEU A 45 -8.06 -10.89 -1.73
N ALA A 46 -9.04 -10.14 -1.22
CA ALA A 46 -10.07 -10.67 -0.32
C ALA A 46 -10.90 -11.78 -0.97
N GLU A 47 -11.20 -11.66 -2.25
CA GLU A 47 -11.99 -12.65 -3.00
C GLU A 47 -11.18 -13.91 -3.33
N VAL A 48 -9.90 -13.76 -3.70
CA VAL A 48 -9.08 -14.88 -4.20
C VAL A 48 -8.30 -15.58 -3.07
N ARG A 49 -7.76 -14.82 -2.11
CA ARG A 49 -6.89 -15.29 -1.02
C ARG A 49 -7.12 -14.50 0.27
N PRO A 50 -8.29 -14.64 0.91
CA PRO A 50 -8.60 -13.93 2.16
C PRO A 50 -7.60 -14.21 3.28
N ASP A 51 -7.04 -15.43 3.33
CA ASP A 51 -6.02 -15.84 4.30
C ASP A 51 -4.71 -15.02 4.22
N ILE A 52 -4.40 -14.48 3.05
CA ILE A 52 -3.23 -13.61 2.85
C ILE A 52 -3.57 -12.18 3.24
N LEU A 53 -4.80 -11.73 2.98
CA LEU A 53 -5.26 -10.42 3.42
C LEU A 53 -5.26 -10.29 4.95
N ASP A 54 -5.70 -11.33 5.66
CA ASP A 54 -5.68 -11.36 7.13
C ASP A 54 -4.26 -11.17 7.69
N LYS A 55 -3.25 -11.80 7.07
CA LYS A 55 -1.84 -11.61 7.44
C LYS A 55 -1.38 -10.17 7.21
N PHE A 56 -1.78 -9.55 6.10
CA PHE A 56 -1.48 -8.13 5.87
C PHE A 56 -2.13 -7.22 6.92
N VAL A 57 -3.35 -7.54 7.36
CA VAL A 57 -4.04 -6.80 8.43
C VAL A 57 -3.27 -6.94 9.75
N GLU A 58 -2.85 -8.15 10.11
CA GLU A 58 -2.04 -8.41 11.31
C GLU A 58 -0.69 -7.67 11.27
N ASP A 59 0.04 -7.77 10.16
CA ASP A 59 1.33 -7.09 9.98
C ASP A 59 1.18 -5.57 10.04
N LEU A 60 0.12 -5.03 9.43
CA LEU A 60 -0.17 -3.60 9.48
C LEU A 60 -0.50 -3.14 10.91
N ALA A 61 -1.35 -3.89 11.63
CA ALA A 61 -1.67 -3.60 13.02
C ALA A 61 -0.41 -3.59 13.90
N GLN A 62 0.49 -4.55 13.69
CA GLN A 62 1.79 -4.59 14.37
C GLN A 62 2.68 -3.39 14.00
N ALA A 63 2.75 -3.03 12.72
CA ALA A 63 3.54 -1.88 12.26
C ALA A 63 3.04 -0.56 12.86
N VAL A 64 1.71 -0.37 12.93
CA VAL A 64 1.09 0.78 13.60
C VAL A 64 1.44 0.78 15.09
N ALA A 65 1.25 -0.34 15.79
CA ALA A 65 1.58 -0.46 17.21
C ALA A 65 3.07 -0.15 17.53
N ARG A 66 4.00 -0.61 16.67
CA ARG A 66 5.43 -0.30 16.78
C ARG A 66 5.70 1.21 16.66
N ARG A 67 5.05 1.90 15.71
CA ARG A 67 5.17 3.36 15.55
C ARG A 67 4.65 4.13 16.78
N SER A 68 3.55 3.67 17.37
CA SER A 68 2.99 4.26 18.60
C SER A 68 3.93 4.12 19.80
N THR A 69 4.70 3.03 19.85
CA THR A 69 5.61 2.73 20.97
C THR A 69 6.92 3.51 20.87
N THR A 70 7.41 3.79 19.66
CA THR A 70 8.59 4.63 19.43
C THR A 70 8.34 6.12 19.72
N GLN A 71 7.08 6.58 19.73
CA GLN A 71 6.74 7.98 20.02
C GLN A 71 6.69 8.32 21.53
N TYR A 72 6.85 7.33 22.41
CA TYR A 72 6.82 7.47 23.88
C TYR A 72 8.10 6.97 24.56
N ARG A 73 9.27 7.14 23.93
CA ARG A 73 10.56 6.80 24.53
C ARG A 73 11.59 7.90 24.34
#